data_AF-D7LR54-F1
#
_entry.id   AF-D7LR54-F1
#
_cell.length_a   1.000
_cell.length_b   1.000
_cell.length_c   1.000
_cell.angle_alpha   90.00
_cell.angle_beta   90.00
_cell.angle_gamma   90.00
#
_symmetry.space_group_name_H-M   'P 1'
#
loop_
_entity.id
_entity.type
_entity.pdbx_description
1 polymer ?
#
loop_
_entity_poly.entity_id
_entity_poly.type
_entity_poly.pdbx_seq_one_letter_code
_entity_poly.pdbx_strand_id
1 'polypeptide(L)' 'MGSTLLRRTAQELYNAVSENDPSILPSEIGALVGRRFLFKVSIGGDNLKSDRSHYVVQLFSDDDELIKDYSDSLDSE' A
#
# COMPACT_ATOMS: atom_id res chain seq x y z
N MET A 1 -15.57 4.20 -5.18
CA MET A 1 -14.88 4.66 -3.96
C MET A 1 -13.55 3.97 -3.97
N GLY A 2 -12.45 4.65 -4.31
CA GLY A 2 -11.12 4.02 -4.32
C GLY A 2 -10.75 3.62 -2.89
N SER A 3 -10.23 2.42 -2.70
CA SER A 3 -9.67 2.00 -1.42
C SER A 3 -8.53 2.96 -1.06
N THR A 4 -8.57 3.50 0.15
CA THR A 4 -7.53 4.36 0.69
C THR A 4 -6.60 3.49 1.54
N LEU A 5 -5.29 3.49 1.26
CA LEU A 5 -4.34 2.58 1.92
C LEU A 5 -4.34 2.82 3.44
N LEU A 6 -4.24 4.09 3.81
CA LEU A 6 -4.62 4.58 5.13
C LEU A 6 -6.12 4.84 5.06
N ARG A 7 -6.89 4.48 6.09
CA ARG A 7 -8.37 4.63 6.12
C ARG A 7 -8.85 6.10 6.17
N ARG A 8 -8.00 7.03 5.74
CA ARG A 8 -8.17 8.48 5.71
C ARG A 8 -7.56 9.03 4.43
N THR A 9 -8.15 10.09 3.92
CA THR A 9 -7.53 10.92 2.88
C THR A 9 -6.29 11.64 3.41
N ALA A 10 -5.43 12.11 2.50
CA ALA A 10 -4.26 12.90 2.86
C ALA A 10 -4.63 14.19 3.63
N GLN A 11 -5.74 14.83 3.27
CA GLN A 11 -6.22 16.05 3.95
C GLN A 11 -6.66 15.75 5.38
N GLU A 12 -7.44 14.68 5.60
CA GLU A 12 -7.87 14.26 6.94
C GLU A 12 -6.69 13.89 7.83
N LEU A 13 -5.69 13.22 7.26
CA LEU A 13 -4.47 12.86 7.98
C LEU A 13 -3.66 14.11 8.35
N TYR A 14 -3.51 15.07 7.43
CA TYR A 14 -2.83 16.34 7.70
C TYR A 14 -3.51 17.11 8.84
N ASN A 15 -4.83 17.33 8.76
CA ASN A 15 -5.58 18.06 9.78
C ASN A 15 -5.46 17.36 11.15
N ALA A 16 -5.56 16.02 11.17
CA ALA A 16 -5.44 15.26 12.40
C ALA A 16 -4.07 15.44 13.07
N VAL A 17 -2.98 15.39 12.29
CA VAL A 17 -1.61 15.57 12.77
C VAL A 17 -1.36 17.01 13.23
N SER A 18 -1.85 18.01 12.49
CA SER A 18 -1.59 19.42 12.81
C SER A 18 -2.40 19.95 13.99
N GLU A 19 -3.62 19.43 14.19
CA GLU A 19 -4.57 20.00 15.16
C GLU A 19 -4.69 19.18 16.45
N ASN A 20 -4.42 17.87 16.43
CA ASN A 20 -4.64 17.00 17.59
C ASN A 20 -3.35 16.42 18.17
N ASP A 21 -2.68 15.54 17.43
CA ASP A 21 -1.55 14.78 17.99
C ASP A 21 -0.60 14.29 16.88
N PRO A 22 0.70 14.65 16.93
CA PRO A 22 1.70 14.15 15.97
C PRO A 22 1.89 12.62 16.00
N SER A 23 1.44 11.92 17.05
CA SER A 23 1.49 10.46 17.15
C SER A 23 0.51 9.74 16.21
N ILE A 24 -0.47 10.46 15.66
CA ILE A 24 -1.51 9.90 14.79
C ILE A 24 -0.91 9.27 13.54
N LEU A 25 0.05 9.94 12.89
CA LEU A 25 0.68 9.41 11.68
C LEU A 25 1.45 8.10 11.96
N PRO A 26 2.36 8.02 12.97
CA PRO A 26 2.95 6.76 13.39
C PRO A 26 1.91 5.67 13.70
N SER A 27 0.80 6.01 14.36
CA SER A 27 -0.25 5.04 14.70
C SER A 27 -0.97 4.50 13.45
N GLU A 28 -1.34 5.37 12.50
CA GLU A 28 -2.02 4.97 11.25
C GLU A 28 -1.09 4.13 10.35
N ILE A 29 0.21 4.45 10.31
CA ILE A 29 1.21 3.61 9.64
C ILE A 29 1.35 2.27 10.37
N GLY A 30 1.41 2.30 11.70
CA GLY A 30 1.48 1.08 12.53
C GLY A 30 0.29 0.14 12.30
N ALA A 31 -0.90 0.68 12.03
CA ALA A 31 -2.08 -0.11 11.72
C ALA A 31 -2.00 -0.88 10.39
N LEU A 32 -1.03 -0.56 9.52
CA LEU A 32 -0.77 -1.34 8.30
C LEU A 32 0.03 -2.62 8.59
N VAL A 33 0.75 -2.69 9.72
CA VAL A 33 1.61 -3.83 10.05
C VAL A 33 0.76 -5.09 10.18
N GLY A 34 1.17 -6.16 9.48
CA GLY A 34 0.49 -7.44 9.47
C GLY A 34 -0.73 -7.52 8.54
N ARG A 35 -1.13 -6.42 7.88
CA ARG A 35 -2.15 -6.45 6.83
C ARG A 35 -1.54 -6.98 5.53
N ARG A 36 -2.35 -7.71 4.75
CA ARG A 36 -1.98 -8.23 3.44
C ARG A 36 -2.65 -7.41 2.34
N PHE A 37 -1.92 -7.21 1.26
CA PHE A 37 -2.36 -6.43 0.11
C PHE A 37 -1.84 -7.09 -1.17
N LEU A 38 -2.64 -7.06 -2.22
CA LEU A 38 -2.19 -7.30 -3.58
C LEU A 38 -1.83 -5.96 -4.23
N PHE A 39 -0.61 -5.85 -4.76
CA PHE A 39 -0.13 -4.64 -5.43
C PHE A 39 0.11 -4.87 -6.92
N LYS A 40 -0.44 -3.99 -7.76
CA LYS A 40 0.02 -3.86 -9.15
C LYS A 40 1.16 -2.84 -9.18
N VAL A 41 2.37 -3.31 -9.49
CA VAL A 41 3.57 -2.46 -9.56
C VAL A 41 4.00 -2.19 -11.00
N SER A 42 4.56 -1.01 -11.25
CA SER A 42 5.22 -0.69 -12.52
C SER A 42 6.69 -1.04 -12.44
N ILE A 43 7.23 -1.60 -13.52
CA ILE A 43 8.66 -1.82 -13.71
C ILE A 43 9.11 -0.96 -14.89
N GLY A 44 10.02 -0.01 -14.63
CA GLY A 44 10.56 0.92 -15.61
C GLY A 44 12.06 0.71 -15.86
N GLY A 45 12.63 1.55 -16.72
CA GLY A 45 14.05 1.48 -17.10
C GLY A 45 15.00 1.60 -15.91
N ASP A 46 14.66 2.41 -14.91
CA ASP A 46 15.43 2.57 -13.68
C ASP A 46 15.43 1.30 -12.84
N ASN A 47 14.34 0.52 -12.83
CA ASN A 47 14.28 -0.76 -12.13
C ASN A 47 15.19 -1.83 -12.76
N LEU A 48 15.44 -1.71 -14.06
CA LEU A 48 16.21 -2.71 -14.81
C LEU A 48 17.71 -2.37 -14.91
N LYS A 49 18.08 -1.10 -14.69
CA LYS A 49 19.43 -0.59 -15.00
C LYS A 49 20.14 0.11 -13.85
N SER A 50 19.46 0.35 -12.73
CA SER A 50 20.02 1.08 -11.58
C SER A 50 20.10 0.20 -10.34
N ASP A 51 21.16 0.37 -9.54
CA ASP A 51 21.32 -0.23 -8.21
C ASP A 51 20.33 0.33 -7.17
N ARG A 52 19.65 1.44 -7.50
CA ARG A 52 18.57 2.03 -6.69
C ARG A 52 17.25 1.91 -7.43
N SER A 53 16.66 0.73 -7.37
CA SER A 53 15.33 0.46 -7.90
C SER A 53 14.27 0.96 -6.92
N HIS A 54 13.37 1.82 -7.41
CA HIS A 54 12.15 2.23 -6.71
C HIS A 54 10.93 1.72 -7.47
N TYR A 55 10.00 1.08 -6.78
CA TYR A 55 8.80 0.52 -7.41
C TYR A 55 7.60 1.44 -7.20
N VAL A 56 6.82 1.66 -8.24
CA VAL A 56 5.60 2.47 -8.19
C VAL A 56 4.38 1.57 -8.16
N VAL A 57 3.63 1.62 -7.07
CA VAL A 57 2.32 0.97 -6.94
C VAL A 57 1.30 1.76 -7.76
N GLN A 58 0.71 1.14 -8.79
CA GLN A 58 -0.36 1.74 -9.60
C GLN A 58 -1.72 1.57 -8.93
N LEU A 59 -1.96 0.37 -8.39
CA LEU A 59 -3.22 -0.07 -7.81
C LEU A 59 -2.92 -1.04 -6.66
N PHE A 60 -3.83 -1.10 -5.70
CA PHE A 60 -3.78 -2.08 -4.64
C PHE A 60 -5.17 -2.58 -4.28
N SER A 61 -5.22 -3.77 -3.69
CA SER A 61 -6.43 -4.37 -3.11
C SER A 61 -6.08 -5.04 -1.78
N ASP A 62 -6.98 -4.98 -0.80
CA ASP A 62 -6.95 -5.78 0.44
C ASP A 62 -8.07 -6.83 0.49
N ASP A 63 -8.64 -7.16 -0.66
CA ASP A 63 -9.64 -8.22 -0.80
C ASP A 63 -9.00 -9.60 -0.64
N ASP A 64 -9.41 -10.33 0.40
CA ASP A 64 -8.86 -11.64 0.75
C ASP A 64 -9.13 -12.71 -0.31
N GLU A 65 -10.27 -12.65 -1.04
CA GLU A 65 -10.58 -13.60 -2.11
C GLU A 65 -9.66 -13.36 -3.30
N LEU A 66 -9.50 -12.10 -3.71
CA LEU A 66 -8.59 -11.73 -4.81
C LEU A 66 -7.13 -12.09 -4.48
N ILE A 67 -6.69 -11.86 -3.24
CA ILE A 67 -5.34 -12.22 -2.78
C ILE A 67 -5.15 -13.73 -2.82
N LYS A 68 -6.15 -14.50 -2.35
CA LYS A 68 -6.10 -15.95 -2.35
C LYS A 68 -6.04 -16.50 -3.77
N ASP A 69 -6.95 -16.10 -4.65
CA ASP A 69 -7.02 -16.57 -6.04
C ASP A 69 -5.69 -16.31 -6.78
N TYR A 70 -5.09 -15.13 -6.56
CA TYR A 70 -3.78 -14.82 -7.13
C TYR A 70 -2.68 -15.69 -6.54
N SER A 71 -2.67 -15.93 -5.24
CA SER A 71 -1.65 -16.75 -4.56
C SER A 71 -1.72 -18.22 -4.99
N ASP A 72 -2.92 -18.80 -5.01
CA ASP A 72 -3.16 -20.20 -5.42
C ASP A 72 -2.74 -20.44 -6.88
N SER A 73 -2.86 -19.41 -7.73
CA SER A 73 -2.40 -19.46 -9.13
C SER A 73 -0.88 -19.49 -9.29
N LEU A 74 -0.12 -18.92 -8.34
CA LEU A 74 1.35 -18.90 -8.38
C LEU A 74 1.95 -20.24 -7.94
N ASP A 75 1.29 -20.97 -7.03
CA ASP A 75 1.76 -22.27 -6.55
C ASP A 75 1.53 -23.42 -7.56
N SER A 76 0.85 -23.11 -8.66
CA SER A 76 0.49 -24.08 -9.73
C SER A 76 1.42 -24.04 -10.95
N GLU A 77 2.38 -23.09 -11.00
CA GLU A 77 3.43 -22.99 -12.05
C GLU A 77 4.77 -23.61 -11.59
#